data_AF-A0A1G8E426-F1
#
_entry.id   AF-A0A1G8E426-F1
#
_cell.length_a   1.000
_cell.length_b   1.000
_cell.length_c   1.000
_cell.angle_alpha   90.00
_cell.angle_beta   90.00
_cell.angle_gamma   90.00
#
_symmetry.space_group_name_H-M   'P 1'
#
loop_
_entity.id
_entity.type
_entity.pdbx_description
1 polymer ?
#
loop_
_entity_poly.entity_id
_entity_poly.type
_entity_poly.pdbx_seq_one_letter_code
_entity_poly.pdbx_strand_id
1 'polypeptide(L)'
;MRISGMASGMDIDQMVKDLVRAERVPVDKMVQKRLTLEWQMEEYRSINRLFDEFRNNIFDTVMRRANMGARSASSTDESRITAETSSTAGNASCQI
;
A
#
# COMPACT_ATOMS: atom_id res chain seq x y z
N MET A 1 63.88 -21.60 -15.81
CA MET A 1 63.70 -20.71 -14.63
C MET A 1 62.50 -21.18 -13.84
N ARG A 2 62.67 -21.35 -12.53
CA ARG A 2 61.61 -21.71 -11.58
C ARG A 2 60.73 -20.48 -11.32
N ILE A 3 59.54 -20.42 -11.93
CA ILE A 3 58.41 -19.65 -11.37
C ILE A 3 57.85 -20.53 -10.23
N SER A 4 58.48 -20.42 -9.06
CA SER A 4 58.01 -21.11 -7.84
C SER A 4 57.47 -20.11 -6.80
N GLY A 5 57.57 -18.79 -7.07
CA GLY A 5 57.19 -17.74 -6.13
C GLY A 5 55.97 -16.88 -6.53
N MET A 6 55.56 -16.88 -7.81
CA MET A 6 54.38 -16.14 -8.28
C MET A 6 53.10 -16.96 -8.35
N ALA A 7 53.19 -18.29 -8.43
CA ALA A 7 52.02 -19.17 -8.50
C ALA A 7 51.30 -19.27 -7.14
N SER A 8 52.06 -19.32 -6.04
CA SER A 8 51.47 -19.51 -4.70
C SER A 8 50.64 -18.31 -4.23
N GLY A 9 51.06 -17.07 -4.49
CA GLY A 9 50.24 -15.89 -4.13
C GLY A 9 48.93 -15.83 -4.91
N MET A 10 48.96 -16.14 -6.21
CA MET A 10 47.77 -16.15 -7.06
C MET A 10 46.79 -17.28 -6.73
N ASP A 11 47.30 -18.46 -6.36
CA ASP A 11 46.47 -19.62 -6.00
C ASP A 11 45.89 -19.49 -4.57
N ILE A 12 46.65 -18.88 -3.64
CA ILE A 12 46.15 -18.53 -2.31
C ILE A 12 45.05 -17.47 -2.41
N ASP A 13 45.23 -16.43 -3.22
CA ASP A 13 44.19 -15.40 -3.39
C ASP A 13 42.89 -15.97 -3.99
N GLN A 14 42.98 -16.95 -4.90
CA GLN A 14 41.80 -17.64 -5.44
C GLN A 14 41.15 -18.54 -4.38
N MET A 15 41.92 -19.37 -3.67
CA MET A 15 41.40 -20.20 -2.58
C MET A 15 40.75 -19.37 -1.47
N VAL A 16 41.37 -18.25 -1.08
CA VAL A 16 40.83 -17.33 -0.07
C VAL A 16 39.56 -16.67 -0.58
N LYS A 17 39.51 -16.23 -1.84
CA LYS A 17 38.28 -15.68 -2.44
C LYS A 17 37.15 -16.71 -2.48
N ASP A 18 37.45 -17.95 -2.84
CA ASP A 18 36.46 -19.03 -2.91
C ASP A 18 35.94 -19.43 -1.52
N LEU A 19 36.81 -19.48 -0.51
CA LEU A 19 36.44 -19.67 0.89
C LEU A 19 35.56 -18.53 1.41
N VAL A 20 35.97 -17.28 1.18
CA VAL A 20 35.18 -16.11 1.57
C VAL A 20 33.83 -16.09 0.86
N ARG A 21 33.76 -16.53 -0.39
CA ARG A 21 32.51 -16.63 -1.15
C ARG A 21 31.61 -17.72 -0.58
N ALA A 22 32.15 -18.90 -0.26
CA ALA A 22 31.42 -20.00 0.36
C ALA A 22 30.87 -19.61 1.75
N GLU A 23 31.64 -18.84 2.52
CA GLU A 23 31.23 -18.35 3.84
C GLU A 23 30.18 -17.23 3.76
N ARG A 24 30.12 -16.48 2.64
CA ARG A 24 29.06 -15.49 2.38
C ARG A 24 27.72 -16.11 1.97
N VAL A 25 27.72 -17.30 1.36
CA VAL A 25 26.47 -18.01 0.95
C VAL A 25 25.43 -18.12 2.08
N PRO A 26 25.75 -18.56 3.31
CA PRO A 26 24.76 -18.62 4.39
C PRO A 26 24.25 -17.23 4.80
N VAL A 27 25.11 -16.22 4.80
CA VAL A 27 24.74 -14.83 5.12
C VAL A 27 23.75 -14.30 4.07
N ASP A 28 24.05 -14.50 2.78
CA ASP A 28 23.19 -14.08 1.68
C ASP A 28 21.82 -14.77 1.76
N LYS A 29 21.77 -16.06 2.13
CA LYS A 29 20.51 -16.79 2.37
C LYS A 29 19.71 -16.21 3.54
N MET A 30 20.37 -15.79 4.62
CA MET A 30 19.68 -15.14 5.75
C MET A 30 19.11 -13.77 5.35
N VAL A 31 19.85 -12.99 4.58
CA VAL A 31 19.38 -11.69 4.06
C VAL A 31 18.19 -11.88 3.12
N GLN A 32 18.26 -12.84 2.20
CA GLN A 32 17.13 -13.18 1.31
C GLN A 32 15.89 -13.58 2.10
N LYS A 33 16.03 -14.45 3.10
CA LYS A 33 14.90 -14.84 3.98
C LYS A 33 14.31 -13.64 4.73
N ARG A 34 15.15 -12.74 5.23
CA ARG A 34 14.69 -11.53 5.93
C ARG A 34 13.89 -10.64 4.98
N LEU A 35 14.40 -10.39 3.77
CA LEU A 35 13.69 -9.60 2.76
C LEU A 35 12.34 -10.21 2.40
N THR A 36 12.28 -11.54 2.21
CA THR A 36 11.01 -12.21 1.91
C THR A 36 10.01 -12.07 3.07
N LEU A 37 10.46 -12.19 4.31
CA LEU A 37 9.59 -11.99 5.49
C LEU A 37 9.11 -10.54 5.60
N GLU A 38 10.00 -9.57 5.36
CA GLU A 38 9.65 -8.14 5.34
C GLU A 38 8.58 -7.85 4.29
N TRP A 39 8.73 -8.36 3.06
CA TRP A 39 7.73 -8.23 2.00
C TRP A 39 6.40 -8.89 2.36
N GLN A 40 6.42 -10.10 2.92
CA GLN A 40 5.19 -10.75 3.39
C GLN A 40 4.48 -9.89 4.44
N MET A 41 5.20 -9.39 5.44
CA MET A 41 4.61 -8.53 6.47
C MET A 41 4.06 -7.22 5.89
N GLU A 42 4.73 -6.63 4.92
CA GLU A 42 4.29 -5.43 4.23
C GLU A 42 3.01 -5.68 3.41
N GLU A 43 2.95 -6.80 2.67
CA GLU A 43 1.76 -7.22 1.95
C GLU A 43 0.57 -7.43 2.88
N TYR A 44 0.74 -8.13 4.01
CA TYR A 44 -0.33 -8.31 5.00
C TYR A 44 -0.84 -6.96 5.54
N ARG A 45 0.06 -6.01 5.83
CA ARG A 45 -0.34 -4.66 6.26
C ARG A 45 -1.06 -3.90 5.17
N SER A 46 -0.61 -4.01 3.93
CA SER A 46 -1.24 -3.39 2.76
C SER A 46 -2.67 -3.91 2.56
N ILE A 47 -2.85 -5.23 2.61
CA ILE A 47 -4.16 -5.89 2.48
C ILE A 47 -5.10 -5.44 3.60
N ASN A 48 -4.63 -5.40 4.85
CA ASN A 48 -5.46 -4.92 5.97
C ASN A 48 -5.90 -3.47 5.79
N ARG A 49 -5.02 -2.58 5.34
CA ARG A 49 -5.38 -1.19 5.02
C ARG A 49 -6.45 -1.11 3.93
N LEU A 50 -6.30 -1.93 2.87
CA LEU A 50 -7.25 -1.96 1.78
C LEU A 50 -8.63 -2.48 2.23
N PHE A 51 -8.66 -3.46 3.14
CA PHE A 51 -9.92 -3.91 3.76
C PHE A 51 -10.57 -2.84 4.63
N ASP A 52 -9.80 -2.10 5.42
CA ASP A 52 -10.32 -1.00 6.23
C ASP A 52 -10.87 0.13 5.35
N GLU A 53 -10.14 0.48 4.27
CA GLU A 53 -10.59 1.47 3.29
C GLU A 53 -11.87 1.02 2.57
N PHE A 54 -11.94 -0.23 2.13
CA PHE A 54 -13.13 -0.81 1.53
C PHE A 54 -14.33 -0.78 2.48
N ARG A 55 -14.12 -1.17 3.74
CA ARG A 55 -15.16 -1.11 4.79
C ARG A 55 -15.65 0.32 4.99
N ASN A 56 -14.75 1.29 5.08
CA ASN A 56 -15.10 2.70 5.25
C ASN A 56 -15.86 3.23 4.05
N ASN A 57 -15.40 2.95 2.83
CA ASN A 57 -16.07 3.38 1.60
C ASN A 57 -17.48 2.79 1.46
N ILE A 58 -17.65 1.49 1.74
CA ILE A 58 -18.98 0.87 1.73
C ILE A 58 -19.88 1.47 2.80
N PHE A 59 -19.36 1.66 4.01
CA PHE A 59 -20.14 2.21 5.10
C PHE A 59 -20.58 3.64 4.82
N ASP A 60 -19.66 4.50 4.40
CA ASP A 60 -19.92 5.91 4.16
C ASP A 60 -20.77 6.13 2.90
N THR A 61 -20.56 5.34 1.84
CA THR A 61 -21.28 5.51 0.55
C THR A 61 -22.62 4.80 0.56
N VAL A 62 -22.63 3.50 0.85
CA VAL A 62 -23.79 2.63 0.63
C VAL A 62 -24.64 2.48 1.88
N MET A 63 -24.03 2.26 3.05
CA MET A 63 -24.80 1.97 4.27
C MET A 63 -25.23 3.20 5.05
N ARG A 64 -24.64 4.37 4.79
CA ARG A 64 -25.00 5.59 5.49
C ARG A 64 -26.41 6.02 5.07
N ARG A 65 -27.37 5.84 5.98
CA ARG A 65 -28.79 6.23 5.79
C ARG A 65 -28.96 7.66 5.27
N ALA A 66 -28.05 8.57 5.65
CA ALA A 66 -28.02 9.95 5.16
C ALA A 66 -27.88 10.05 3.64
N ASN A 67 -27.13 9.15 2.99
CA ASN A 67 -26.97 9.14 1.53
C ASN A 67 -28.19 8.50 0.84
N MET A 68 -28.81 7.48 1.44
CA MET A 68 -30.03 6.88 0.89
C MET A 68 -31.25 7.81 0.96
N GLY A 69 -31.30 8.69 1.98
CA GLY A 69 -32.34 9.69 2.17
C GLY A 69 -31.97 11.08 1.66
N ALA A 70 -30.89 11.20 0.87
CA ALA A 70 -30.42 12.48 0.37
C ALA A 70 -31.51 13.14 -0.49
N ARG A 71 -31.88 14.37 -0.12
CA ARG A 71 -32.83 15.19 -0.86
C ARG A 71 -32.07 16.34 -1.50
N SER A 72 -32.34 16.60 -2.77
CA SER A 72 -31.86 17.79 -3.47
C SER A 72 -33.00 18.79 -3.60
N ALA A 73 -32.72 20.07 -3.34
CA ALA A 73 -33.56 21.17 -3.76
C ALA A 73 -32.91 21.90 -4.93
N SER A 74 -33.71 22.25 -5.93
CA SER A 74 -33.30 23.03 -7.08
C SER A 74 -34.16 24.29 -7.14
N SER A 75 -33.54 25.45 -7.32
CA SER A 75 -34.25 26.73 -7.53
C SER A 75 -34.21 27.10 -9.00
N THR A 76 -35.28 27.68 -9.52
CA THR A 76 -35.33 28.19 -10.90
C THR A 76 -34.34 29.35 -11.11
N ASP A 77 -33.93 30.03 -10.03
CA ASP A 77 -32.94 31.12 -10.07
C ASP A 77 -32.03 31.06 -8.81
N GLU A 78 -30.99 30.22 -8.88
CA GLU A 78 -30.03 29.96 -7.78
C GLU A 78 -29.19 31.19 -7.40
N SER A 79 -29.12 32.21 -8.25
CA SER A 79 -28.37 33.45 -7.99
C SER A 79 -29.06 34.39 -7.00
N ARG A 80 -30.38 34.25 -6.82
CA ARG A 80 -31.20 35.11 -5.97
C ARG A 80 -31.75 34.39 -4.74
N ILE A 81 -32.03 33.09 -4.87
CA ILE A 81 -32.55 32.27 -3.77
C ILE A 81 -31.90 30.89 -3.84
N THR A 82 -31.27 30.50 -2.74
CA THR A 82 -30.74 29.15 -2.51
C THR A 82 -31.64 28.39 -1.55
N ALA A 83 -31.75 27.07 -1.75
CA ALA A 83 -32.52 26.19 -0.88
C ALA A 83 -31.63 25.07 -0.36
N GLU A 84 -31.51 24.95 0.96
CA GLU A 84 -30.79 23.86 1.62
C GLU A 84 -31.79 22.81 2.14
N THR A 85 -31.51 21.54 1.86
CA THR A 85 -32.36 20.41 2.26
C THR A 85 -31.64 19.48 3.21
N SER A 86 -32.37 19.02 4.25
CA SER A 86 -31.91 17.95 5.13
C SER A 86 -32.48 16.60 4.69
N SER A 87 -31.83 15.49 5.08
CA SER A 87 -32.24 14.12 4.74
C SER A 87 -33.59 13.69 5.33
N THR A 88 -34.23 14.53 6.15
CA THR A 88 -35.54 14.28 6.78
C THR A 88 -36.65 15.17 6.18
N ALA A 89 -36.32 16.04 5.22
CA ALA A 89 -37.29 16.89 4.56
C ALA A 89 -38.29 16.07 3.73
N GLY A 90 -39.58 16.38 3.87
CA GLY A 90 -40.65 15.82 3.02
C GLY A 90 -40.63 16.45 1.62
N ASN A 91 -41.15 15.73 0.63
CA ASN A 91 -41.27 16.26 -0.73
C ASN A 91 -42.25 17.44 -0.73
N ALA A 92 -41.79 18.63 -1.08
CA ALA A 92 -42.61 19.84 -1.15
C ALA A 92 -42.10 20.76 -2.27
N SER A 93 -43.03 21.44 -2.94
CA SER A 93 -42.72 22.53 -3.87
C SER A 93 -43.14 23.85 -3.23
N CYS A 94 -42.20 24.77 -3.08
CA CYS A 94 -42.45 26.10 -2.55
C CYS A 94 -42.35 27.10 -3.71
N GLN A 95 -43.36 27.97 -3.85
CA GLN A 95 -43.35 29.07 -4.79
C GLN A 95 -43.13 30.36 -4.01
N ILE A 96 -42.01 31.03 -4.27
CA ILE A 96 -41.58 32.28 -3.64
C ILE A 96 -41.35 33.30 -4.75
#